data_AF-A0AAP9DZ60-F1
#
_entry.id   AF-A0AAP9DZ60-F1
#
_cell.length_a   1.000
_cell.length_b   1.000
_cell.length_c   1.000
_cell.angle_alpha   90.00
_cell.angle_beta   90.00
_cell.angle_gamma   90.00
#
_symmetry.space_group_name_H-M   'P 1'
#
loop_
_entity.id
_entity.type
_entity.pdbx_description
1 polymer ?
#
loop_
_entity_poly.entity_id
_entity_poly.type
_entity_poly.pdbx_seq_one_letter_code
_entity_poly.pdbx_strand_id
1 'polypeptide(L)'
;MSNMHRIQWFDQQIRAGFYPNSSKLAEQFEISKRQAQRDIEYLEVSLRAPLLYVAKHRGYVYEDKAYMLPLLYITEEEQDVLRFLAHRYRQYNYENAAVVQRIAHVLERFAGPPEEAGEHRLPIFAAHPQRMQHWQLLSHAIRERRIVQIRYREGGQEAELPIRPLHFTAYYNSDYITAYCEQSCRKRAFRLDGILHVQVTGETFDLDEIDRTDWEDAPIPQRKPYLARIEVGAPLHGESWHGYPIRSMHDLMYEVEFYDPDCFMQHLLTAEWERLLSPKWLQAKLRDRCGRIAARLEEKGR
;
A
#
# COMPACT_ATOMS: atom_id res chain seq x y z
N MET A 1 34.40 8.21 15.03
CA MET A 1 33.39 8.49 13.97
C MET A 1 32.24 7.50 14.06
N SER A 2 31.01 7.92 13.75
CA SER A 2 29.82 7.05 13.80
C SER A 2 29.94 5.86 12.83
N ASN A 3 29.36 4.71 13.21
CA ASN A 3 29.26 3.52 12.36
C ASN A 3 28.66 3.87 10.98
N MET A 4 27.60 4.67 10.95
CA MET A 4 26.89 5.06 9.74
C MET A 4 27.78 5.72 8.67
N HIS A 5 28.71 6.58 9.08
CA HIS A 5 29.65 7.22 8.13
C HIS A 5 30.56 6.20 7.42
N ARG A 6 30.95 5.13 8.12
CA ARG A 6 31.80 4.07 7.57
C ARG A 6 31.03 3.20 6.59
N ILE A 7 29.78 2.90 6.91
CA ILE A 7 28.85 2.15 6.05
C ILE A 7 28.57 2.92 4.76
N GLN A 8 28.29 4.22 4.86
CA GLN A 8 28.06 5.09 3.69
C GLN A 8 29.28 5.15 2.77
N TRP A 9 30.48 5.34 3.35
CA TRP A 9 31.71 5.34 2.58
C TRP A 9 31.91 4.00 1.85
N PHE A 10 31.70 2.88 2.55
CA PHE A 10 31.85 1.55 1.95
C PHE A 10 30.87 1.33 0.78
N ASP A 11 29.60 1.74 0.93
CA ASP A 11 28.61 1.71 -0.16
C ASP A 11 29.06 2.54 -1.37
N GLN A 12 29.52 3.77 -1.16
CA GLN A 12 30.01 4.64 -2.22
C GLN A 12 31.20 4.01 -2.98
N GLN A 13 32.13 3.38 -2.26
CA GLN A 13 33.27 2.70 -2.87
C GLN A 13 32.84 1.49 -3.71
N ILE A 14 31.85 0.73 -3.27
CA ILE A 14 31.27 -0.37 -4.06
C ILE A 14 30.66 0.20 -5.35
N ARG A 15 29.83 1.24 -5.25
CA ARG A 15 29.14 1.84 -6.41
C ARG A 15 30.08 2.45 -7.43
N ALA A 16 31.16 3.05 -6.95
CA ALA A 16 32.20 3.60 -7.82
C ALA A 16 33.08 2.51 -8.46
N GLY A 17 32.85 1.23 -8.14
CA GLY A 17 33.61 0.12 -8.72
C GLY A 17 35.02 -0.01 -8.15
N PHE A 18 35.27 0.47 -6.93
CA PHE A 18 36.61 0.46 -6.32
C PHE A 18 36.93 -0.79 -5.49
N TYR A 19 35.99 -1.74 -5.40
CA TYR A 19 36.16 -3.02 -4.69
C TYR A 19 36.73 -2.82 -3.27
N PRO A 20 35.99 -2.16 -2.36
CA PRO A 20 36.47 -1.95 -1.00
C PRO A 20 36.56 -3.27 -0.23
N ASN A 21 37.34 -3.29 0.84
CA ASN A 21 37.50 -4.44 1.74
C ASN A 21 37.76 -3.97 3.17
N SER A 22 37.81 -4.91 4.12
CA SER A 22 38.03 -4.61 5.54
C SER A 22 39.35 -3.88 5.82
N SER A 23 40.40 -4.10 5.02
CA SER A 23 41.68 -3.41 5.19
C SER A 23 41.61 -1.95 4.73
N LYS A 24 41.00 -1.67 3.57
CA LYS A 24 40.77 -0.30 3.08
C LYS A 24 39.87 0.50 4.03
N LEU A 25 38.81 -0.15 4.55
CA LEU A 25 37.90 0.47 5.50
C LEU A 25 38.59 0.76 6.85
N ALA A 26 39.45 -0.15 7.31
CA ALA A 26 40.24 0.02 8.52
C ALA A 26 41.23 1.18 8.42
N GLU A 27 41.94 1.28 7.28
CA GLU A 27 42.89 2.35 7.01
C GLU A 27 42.20 3.72 6.91
N GLN A 28 41.12 3.82 6.13
CA GLN A 28 40.41 5.08 5.90
C GLN A 28 39.87 5.72 7.19
N PHE A 29 39.44 4.90 8.15
CA PHE A 29 38.79 5.38 9.37
C PHE A 29 39.62 5.16 10.63
N GLU A 30 40.89 4.73 10.48
CA GLU A 30 41.82 4.45 11.57
C GLU A 30 41.23 3.51 12.64
N ILE A 31 40.52 2.46 12.19
CA ILE A 31 39.91 1.45 13.06
C ILE A 31 40.61 0.11 12.94
N SER A 32 40.41 -0.78 13.92
CA SER A 32 40.92 -2.15 13.80
C SER A 32 40.26 -2.91 12.65
N LYS A 33 41.00 -3.84 12.01
CA LYS A 33 40.45 -4.76 11.00
C LYS A 33 39.25 -5.55 11.51
N ARG A 34 39.24 -5.89 12.81
CA ARG A 34 38.12 -6.57 13.47
C ARG A 34 36.87 -5.69 13.50
N GLN A 35 37.00 -4.38 13.74
CA GLN A 35 35.86 -3.46 13.68
C GLN A 35 35.37 -3.27 12.25
N ALA A 36 36.28 -3.10 11.29
CA ALA A 36 35.93 -2.99 9.88
C ALA A 36 35.18 -4.24 9.37
N GLN A 37 35.59 -5.43 9.81
CA GLN A 37 34.89 -6.67 9.49
C GLN A 37 33.46 -6.69 10.07
N ARG A 38 33.28 -6.26 11.33
CA ARG A 38 31.94 -6.14 11.94
C ARG A 38 31.05 -5.14 11.20
N ASP A 39 31.61 -4.05 10.66
CA ASP A 39 30.84 -3.09 9.88
C ASP A 39 30.40 -3.68 8.52
N ILE A 40 31.25 -4.51 7.90
CA ILE A 40 30.90 -5.25 6.67
C ILE A 40 29.85 -6.33 6.97
N GLU A 41 29.98 -7.05 8.09
CA GLU A 41 28.97 -8.01 8.55
C GLU A 41 27.63 -7.33 8.83
N TYR A 42 27.64 -6.13 9.41
CA TYR A 42 26.42 -5.34 9.61
C TYR A 42 25.75 -4.95 8.27
N LEU A 43 26.55 -4.56 7.27
CA LEU A 43 26.05 -4.34 5.90
C LEU A 43 25.39 -5.61 5.33
N GLU A 44 26.07 -6.75 5.41
CA GLU A 44 25.61 -8.01 4.84
C GLU A 44 24.37 -8.55 5.56
N VAL A 45 24.41 -8.62 6.89
CA VAL A 45 23.40 -9.30 7.72
C VAL A 45 22.25 -8.37 8.05
N SER A 46 22.53 -7.19 8.60
CA SER A 46 21.48 -6.28 9.11
C SER A 46 20.87 -5.46 7.99
N LEU A 47 21.68 -4.95 7.05
CA LEU A 47 21.19 -4.15 5.92
C LEU A 47 20.89 -4.99 4.67
N ARG A 48 21.05 -6.32 4.77
CA ARG A 48 20.84 -7.29 3.68
C ARG A 48 21.53 -6.87 2.39
N ALA A 49 22.76 -6.38 2.52
CA ALA A 49 23.58 -6.02 1.38
C ALA A 49 23.95 -7.27 0.57
N PRO A 50 23.64 -7.34 -0.74
CA PRO A 50 23.99 -8.48 -1.58
C PRO A 50 25.47 -8.37 -1.95
N LEU A 51 26.34 -8.50 -0.95
CA LEU A 51 27.79 -8.38 -1.09
C LEU A 51 28.36 -9.64 -1.73
N LEU A 52 29.06 -9.47 -2.85
CA LEU A 52 29.81 -10.51 -3.51
C LEU A 52 31.30 -10.21 -3.41
N TYR A 53 32.07 -11.16 -2.86
CA TYR A 53 33.53 -11.03 -2.81
C TYR A 53 34.17 -11.41 -4.14
N VAL A 54 34.94 -10.49 -4.73
CA VAL A 54 35.64 -10.72 -6.00
C VAL A 54 37.12 -10.97 -5.73
N ALA A 55 37.52 -12.24 -5.74
CA ALA A 55 38.89 -12.66 -5.41
C ALA A 55 39.99 -11.95 -6.21
N LYS A 56 39.76 -11.71 -7.51
CA LYS A 56 40.69 -10.98 -8.38
C LYS A 56 41.02 -9.56 -7.88
N HIS A 57 40.02 -8.88 -7.32
CA HIS A 57 40.15 -7.50 -6.83
C HIS A 57 40.31 -7.42 -5.30
N ARG A 58 40.25 -8.56 -4.61
CA ARG A 58 40.32 -8.68 -3.14
C ARG A 58 39.36 -7.74 -2.43
N GLY A 59 38.14 -7.61 -2.93
CA GLY A 59 37.14 -6.67 -2.41
C GLY A 59 35.74 -7.01 -2.85
N TYR A 60 34.78 -6.25 -2.33
CA TYR A 60 33.36 -6.53 -2.49
C TYR A 60 32.71 -5.71 -3.60
N VAL A 61 31.68 -6.28 -4.22
CA VAL A 61 30.73 -5.59 -5.10
C VAL A 61 29.30 -5.92 -4.67
N TYR A 62 28.32 -5.17 -5.16
CA TYR A 62 26.93 -5.62 -5.10
C TYR A 62 26.64 -6.60 -6.23
N GLU A 63 26.09 -7.76 -5.90
CA GLU A 63 25.55 -8.72 -6.87
C GLU A 63 24.38 -8.10 -7.63
N ASP A 64 23.48 -7.41 -6.92
CA ASP A 64 22.40 -6.61 -7.50
C ASP A 64 22.80 -5.12 -7.56
N LYS A 65 23.01 -4.61 -8.78
CA LYS A 65 23.35 -3.19 -9.02
C LYS A 65 22.20 -2.22 -8.66
N ALA A 66 20.97 -2.71 -8.55
CA ALA A 66 19.82 -1.92 -8.13
C ALA A 66 19.75 -1.74 -6.60
N TYR A 67 20.59 -2.44 -5.84
CA TYR A 67 20.70 -2.23 -4.40
C TYR A 67 21.02 -0.76 -4.09
N MET A 68 20.27 -0.16 -3.17
CA MET A 68 20.46 1.23 -2.69
C MET A 68 20.58 1.21 -1.17
N LEU A 69 21.69 1.68 -0.58
CA LEU A 69 21.81 1.76 0.88
C LEU A 69 20.64 2.59 1.45
N PRO A 70 19.88 2.07 2.43
CA PRO A 70 18.67 2.71 2.86
C PRO A 70 19.04 3.82 3.85
N LEU A 71 19.09 5.06 3.39
CA LEU A 71 19.26 6.26 4.25
C LEU A 71 17.92 6.67 4.89
N LEU A 72 17.22 5.74 5.52
CA LEU A 72 15.99 6.03 6.23
C LEU A 72 16.21 5.75 7.72
N TYR A 73 16.02 6.79 8.54
CA TYR A 73 15.77 6.61 9.96
C TYR A 73 14.32 6.18 10.07
N ILE A 74 14.12 4.92 10.44
CA ILE A 74 12.80 4.29 10.51
C ILE A 74 12.52 3.99 11.98
N THR A 75 11.38 4.47 12.49
CA THR A 75 10.93 4.18 13.85
C THR A 75 10.50 2.72 14.00
N GLU A 76 10.39 2.21 15.23
CA GLU A 76 9.89 0.83 15.46
C GLU A 76 8.48 0.63 14.88
N GLU A 77 7.59 1.62 15.05
CA GLU A 77 6.24 1.60 14.47
C GLU A 77 6.26 1.51 12.93
N GLU A 78 7.15 2.26 12.28
CA GLU A 78 7.32 2.22 10.82
C GLU A 78 7.91 0.88 10.36
N GLN A 79 8.82 0.27 11.13
CA GLN A 79 9.35 -1.06 10.84
C GLN A 79 8.25 -2.12 10.86
N ASP A 80 7.35 -2.09 11.84
CA ASP A 80 6.23 -3.02 11.93
C ASP A 80 5.28 -2.91 10.73
N VAL A 81 5.00 -1.69 10.28
CA VAL A 81 4.22 -1.43 9.06
C VAL A 81 4.91 -2.02 7.84
N LEU A 82 6.22 -1.82 7.71
CA LEU A 82 7.00 -2.35 6.60
C LEU A 82 7.04 -3.88 6.61
N ARG A 83 7.20 -4.53 7.80
CA ARG A 83 7.16 -6.00 7.95
C ARG A 83 5.82 -6.55 7.46
N PHE A 84 4.73 -5.94 7.91
CA PHE A 84 3.38 -6.33 7.52
C PHE A 84 3.17 -6.23 6.00
N LEU A 85 3.55 -5.10 5.40
CA LEU A 85 3.41 -4.90 3.95
C LEU A 85 4.24 -5.94 3.17
N ALA A 86 5.48 -6.19 3.58
CA ALA A 86 6.33 -7.18 2.94
C ALA A 86 5.75 -8.60 2.99
N HIS A 87 5.26 -9.02 4.17
CA HIS A 87 4.58 -10.30 4.34
C HIS A 87 3.37 -10.41 3.40
N ARG A 88 2.57 -9.35 3.31
CA ARG A 88 1.38 -9.32 2.47
C ARG A 88 1.73 -9.42 0.98
N TYR A 89 2.74 -8.70 0.52
CA TYR A 89 3.18 -8.73 -0.86
C TYR A 89 3.80 -10.08 -1.24
N ARG A 90 4.47 -10.79 -0.32
CA ARG A 90 4.92 -12.18 -0.56
C ARG A 90 3.78 -13.16 -0.81
N GLN A 91 2.69 -13.02 -0.06
CA GLN A 91 1.51 -13.88 -0.18
C GLN A 91 0.63 -13.52 -1.38
N TYR A 92 0.94 -12.43 -2.07
CA TYR A 92 0.17 -11.92 -3.18
C TYR A 92 0.51 -12.69 -4.47
N ASN A 93 -0.43 -13.51 -4.96
CA ASN A 93 -0.20 -14.45 -6.05
C ASN A 93 -1.08 -14.10 -7.28
N TYR A 94 -0.53 -13.31 -8.21
CA TYR A 94 -1.14 -13.01 -9.52
C TYR A 94 -0.05 -12.69 -10.57
N GLU A 95 -0.45 -12.50 -11.84
CA GLU A 95 0.36 -12.41 -13.08
C GLU A 95 1.53 -11.40 -13.13
N ASN A 96 1.84 -10.67 -12.04
CA ASN A 96 3.01 -9.80 -11.90
C ASN A 96 3.90 -10.15 -10.68
N ALA A 97 3.90 -11.43 -10.28
CA ALA A 97 4.57 -11.93 -9.08
C ALA A 97 6.02 -11.41 -8.95
N ALA A 98 6.81 -11.36 -10.03
CA ALA A 98 8.20 -10.91 -9.96
C ALA A 98 8.37 -9.47 -9.46
N VAL A 99 7.53 -8.52 -9.91
CA VAL A 99 7.62 -7.11 -9.47
C VAL A 99 7.17 -6.98 -8.02
N VAL A 100 6.09 -7.67 -7.67
CA VAL A 100 5.51 -7.62 -6.32
C VAL A 100 6.44 -8.25 -5.28
N GLN A 101 7.11 -9.35 -5.65
CA GLN A 101 8.12 -9.99 -4.81
C GLN A 101 9.38 -9.11 -4.64
N ARG A 102 9.78 -8.35 -5.68
CA ARG A 102 10.86 -7.35 -5.52
C ARG A 102 10.48 -6.25 -4.55
N ILE A 103 9.24 -5.77 -4.57
CA ILE A 103 8.74 -4.79 -3.61
C ILE A 103 8.76 -5.37 -2.20
N ALA A 104 8.28 -6.61 -2.01
CA ALA A 104 8.37 -7.30 -0.73
C ALA A 104 9.82 -7.36 -0.21
N HIS A 105 10.76 -7.72 -1.07
CA HIS A 105 12.17 -7.79 -0.72
C HIS A 105 12.75 -6.42 -0.31
N VAL A 106 12.37 -5.36 -1.03
CA VAL A 106 12.76 -3.99 -0.70
C VAL A 106 12.20 -3.60 0.68
N LEU A 107 10.92 -3.86 0.95
CA LEU A 107 10.27 -3.54 2.21
C LEU A 107 10.90 -4.28 3.40
N GLU A 108 11.18 -5.58 3.28
CA GLU A 108 11.84 -6.36 4.33
C GLU A 108 13.19 -5.82 4.73
N ARG A 109 13.93 -5.26 3.77
CA ARG A 109 15.24 -4.69 4.02
C ARG A 109 15.19 -3.46 4.92
N PHE A 110 14.09 -2.72 4.86
CA PHE A 110 13.83 -1.60 5.76
C PHE A 110 13.21 -2.02 7.10
N ALA A 111 12.62 -3.22 7.15
CA ALA A 111 11.84 -3.70 8.29
C ALA A 111 12.69 -4.39 9.38
N GLY A 112 13.98 -4.64 9.12
CA GLY A 112 14.90 -5.29 10.07
C GLY A 112 14.73 -6.82 10.19
N PRO A 113 15.48 -7.48 11.10
CA PRO A 113 15.31 -8.90 11.39
C PRO A 113 13.93 -9.16 12.02
N PRO A 114 13.29 -10.31 11.76
CA PRO A 114 11.99 -10.63 12.34
C PRO A 114 12.14 -10.84 13.85
N GLU A 115 11.76 -9.85 14.65
CA GLU A 115 11.34 -10.07 16.03
C GLU A 115 9.85 -10.42 16.03
N GLU A 116 9.43 -11.22 17.02
CA GLU A 116 8.05 -11.68 17.19
C GLU A 116 7.10 -10.49 17.06
N ALA A 117 6.36 -10.44 15.96
CA ALA A 117 5.44 -9.36 15.67
C ALA A 117 4.40 -9.31 16.80
N GLY A 118 4.37 -8.21 17.54
CA GLY A 118 3.24 -7.89 18.41
C GLY A 118 1.94 -7.91 17.59
N GLU A 119 0.82 -8.19 18.26
CA GLU A 119 -0.52 -8.32 17.67
C GLU A 119 -1.09 -7.00 17.11
N HIS A 120 -0.29 -6.19 16.42
CA HIS A 120 -0.74 -4.99 15.73
C HIS A 120 -1.32 -5.38 14.38
N ARG A 121 -2.65 -5.61 14.37
CA ARG A 121 -3.43 -5.85 13.15
C ARG A 121 -3.57 -4.56 12.34
N LEU A 122 -2.65 -4.35 11.42
CA LEU A 122 -2.67 -3.25 10.45
C LEU A 122 -3.79 -3.44 9.41
N PRO A 123 -4.34 -2.34 8.84
CA PRO A 123 -5.43 -2.40 7.89
C PRO A 123 -5.08 -3.22 6.65
N ILE A 124 -6.03 -4.06 6.21
CA ILE A 124 -5.88 -4.93 5.05
C ILE A 124 -6.00 -4.08 3.77
N PHE A 125 -4.87 -3.79 3.12
CA PHE A 125 -4.88 -3.20 1.78
C PHE A 125 -5.18 -4.29 0.74
N ALA A 126 -6.43 -4.40 0.30
CA ALA A 126 -6.79 -5.23 -0.85
C ALA A 126 -6.41 -4.50 -2.15
N ALA A 127 -5.18 -4.69 -2.64
CA ALA A 127 -4.90 -4.39 -4.04
C ALA A 127 -5.80 -5.32 -4.89
N HIS A 128 -6.50 -4.78 -5.88
CA HIS A 128 -7.22 -5.57 -6.88
C HIS A 128 -6.47 -5.44 -8.21
N PRO A 129 -6.25 -6.53 -8.97
CA PRO A 129 -5.50 -6.49 -10.24
C PRO A 129 -6.04 -5.44 -11.24
N GLN A 130 -7.37 -5.31 -11.32
CA GLN A 130 -8.02 -4.29 -12.16
C GLN A 130 -7.71 -2.86 -11.70
N ARG A 131 -7.65 -2.60 -10.39
CA ARG A 131 -7.29 -1.27 -9.85
C ARG A 131 -5.85 -0.92 -10.18
N MET A 132 -4.93 -1.89 -10.10
CA MET A 132 -3.53 -1.68 -10.50
C MET A 132 -3.43 -1.35 -11.99
N GLN A 133 -4.15 -2.06 -12.85
CA GLN A 133 -4.19 -1.78 -14.29
C GLN A 133 -4.77 -0.38 -14.58
N HIS A 134 -5.87 0.00 -13.94
CA HIS A 134 -6.46 1.33 -14.07
C HIS A 134 -5.48 2.42 -13.62
N TRP A 135 -4.83 2.22 -12.46
CA TRP A 135 -3.82 3.15 -11.96
C TRP A 135 -2.65 3.32 -12.93
N GLN A 136 -2.15 2.23 -13.52
CA GLN A 136 -1.09 2.28 -14.53
C GLN A 136 -1.50 3.06 -15.79
N LEU A 137 -2.68 2.75 -16.35
CA LEU A 137 -3.21 3.42 -17.55
C LEU A 137 -3.42 4.92 -17.31
N LEU A 138 -4.01 5.27 -16.17
CA LEU A 138 -4.26 6.66 -15.78
C LEU A 138 -2.95 7.41 -15.46
N SER A 139 -1.98 6.76 -14.80
CA SER A 139 -0.64 7.33 -14.57
C SER A 139 0.06 7.64 -15.89
N HIS A 140 -0.04 6.74 -16.86
CA HIS A 140 0.48 6.97 -18.21
C HIS A 140 -0.24 8.14 -18.89
N ALA A 141 -1.58 8.18 -18.83
CA ALA A 141 -2.35 9.27 -19.42
C ALA A 141 -2.06 10.64 -18.79
N ILE A 142 -1.83 10.73 -17.48
CA ILE A 142 -1.37 11.96 -16.82
C ILE A 142 -0.03 12.41 -17.39
N ARG A 143 0.95 11.50 -17.45
CA ARG A 143 2.31 11.82 -17.92
C ARG A 143 2.33 12.30 -19.37
N GLU A 144 1.59 11.61 -20.24
CA GLU A 144 1.51 11.95 -21.66
C GLU A 144 0.42 13.00 -21.97
N ARG A 145 -0.26 13.53 -20.94
CA ARG A 145 -1.37 14.48 -21.04
C ARG A 145 -2.46 14.04 -22.03
N ARG A 146 -2.87 12.78 -21.94
CA ARG A 146 -3.87 12.17 -22.82
C ARG A 146 -5.26 12.19 -22.22
N ILE A 147 -6.25 12.44 -23.07
CA ILE A 147 -7.67 12.31 -22.71
C ILE A 147 -7.96 10.81 -22.49
N VAL A 148 -8.80 10.52 -21.51
CA VAL A 148 -9.19 9.16 -21.16
C VAL A 148 -10.70 9.03 -21.18
N GLN A 149 -11.19 8.02 -21.87
CA GLN A 149 -12.58 7.59 -21.74
C GLN A 149 -12.69 6.63 -20.57
N ILE A 150 -13.53 6.96 -19.59
CA ILE A 150 -13.83 6.07 -18.47
C ILE A 150 -15.29 5.65 -18.50
N ARG A 151 -15.53 4.40 -18.10
CA ARG A 151 -16.86 3.93 -17.71
C ARG A 151 -16.92 3.89 -16.19
N TYR A 152 -17.74 4.76 -15.61
CA TYR A 152 -17.78 5.01 -14.18
C TYR A 152 -19.14 4.66 -13.59
N ARG A 153 -19.15 4.06 -12.40
CA ARG A 153 -20.36 3.77 -11.64
C ARG A 153 -20.56 4.79 -10.52
N GLU A 154 -21.61 5.60 -10.63
CA GLU A 154 -21.99 6.62 -9.64
C GLU A 154 -23.46 6.42 -9.25
N GLY A 155 -23.75 6.28 -7.94
CA GLY A 155 -25.13 6.13 -7.46
C GLY A 155 -25.88 4.90 -7.99
N GLY A 156 -25.19 3.89 -8.52
CA GLY A 156 -25.79 2.70 -9.15
C GLY A 156 -26.07 2.84 -10.64
N GLN A 157 -25.84 4.02 -11.22
CA GLN A 157 -25.88 4.25 -12.66
C GLN A 157 -24.47 4.19 -13.25
N GLU A 158 -24.37 3.70 -14.47
CA GLU A 158 -23.13 3.66 -15.23
C GLU A 158 -23.14 4.79 -16.26
N ALA A 159 -22.05 5.55 -16.33
CA ALA A 159 -21.86 6.61 -17.29
C ALA A 159 -20.51 6.43 -18.00
N GLU A 160 -20.49 6.72 -19.29
CA GLU A 160 -19.26 6.85 -20.06
C GLU A 160 -18.96 8.34 -20.23
N LEU A 161 -17.75 8.75 -19.83
CA LEU A 161 -17.36 10.14 -19.87
C LEU A 161 -15.88 10.32 -20.23
N PRO A 162 -15.57 11.31 -21.09
CA PRO A 162 -14.20 11.76 -21.29
C PRO A 162 -13.73 12.53 -20.07
N ILE A 163 -12.50 12.24 -19.64
CA ILE A 163 -11.82 12.96 -18.57
C ILE A 163 -10.40 13.33 -19.00
N ARG A 164 -9.92 14.47 -18.49
CA ARG A 164 -8.52 14.90 -18.58
C ARG A 164 -7.88 14.65 -17.22
N PRO A 165 -7.20 13.50 -17.02
CA PRO A 165 -6.69 13.11 -15.70
C PRO A 165 -5.52 14.00 -15.29
N LEU A 166 -5.55 14.48 -14.04
CA LEU A 166 -4.59 15.47 -13.53
C LEU A 166 -3.62 14.85 -12.52
N HIS A 167 -4.14 14.32 -11.41
CA HIS A 167 -3.33 13.70 -10.36
C HIS A 167 -4.16 12.77 -9.48
N PHE A 168 -3.49 11.85 -8.79
CA PHE A 168 -4.12 11.00 -7.79
C PHE A 168 -4.22 11.71 -6.44
N THR A 169 -5.24 11.33 -5.66
CA THR A 169 -5.40 11.70 -4.25
C THR A 169 -5.87 10.48 -3.47
N ALA A 170 -5.38 10.31 -2.24
CA ALA A 170 -5.84 9.27 -1.33
C ALA A 170 -6.63 9.93 -0.19
N TYR A 171 -7.83 9.43 0.08
CA TYR A 171 -8.69 9.96 1.14
C TYR A 171 -9.52 8.83 1.78
N TYR A 172 -9.54 8.74 3.12
CA TYR A 172 -10.23 7.71 3.91
C TYR A 172 -10.08 6.28 3.33
N ASN A 173 -8.85 5.80 3.15
CA ASN A 173 -8.51 4.47 2.61
C ASN A 173 -9.07 4.18 1.20
N SER A 174 -9.31 5.22 0.41
CA SER A 174 -9.77 5.10 -0.97
C SER A 174 -8.93 5.97 -1.90
N ASP A 175 -8.60 5.43 -3.06
CA ASP A 175 -7.85 6.13 -4.09
C ASP A 175 -8.80 6.85 -5.05
N TYR A 176 -8.47 8.09 -5.38
CA TYR A 176 -9.20 8.95 -6.29
C TYR A 176 -8.28 9.46 -7.39
N ILE A 177 -8.84 9.66 -8.59
CA ILE A 177 -8.22 10.43 -9.67
C ILE A 177 -8.97 11.75 -9.79
N THR A 178 -8.27 12.87 -9.59
CA THR A 178 -8.78 14.19 -9.93
C THR A 178 -8.62 14.39 -11.43
N ALA A 179 -9.71 14.75 -12.11
CA ALA A 179 -9.73 14.97 -13.54
C ALA A 179 -10.70 16.08 -13.93
N TYR A 180 -10.42 16.77 -15.02
CA TYR A 180 -11.40 17.68 -15.63
C TYR A 180 -12.40 16.87 -16.46
N CYS A 181 -13.69 17.03 -16.18
CA CYS A 181 -14.77 16.33 -16.88
C CYS A 181 -15.49 17.31 -17.80
N GLU A 182 -15.37 17.08 -19.12
CA GLU A 182 -15.91 17.99 -20.16
C GLU A 182 -17.43 18.14 -20.07
N GLN A 183 -18.16 17.05 -19.80
CA GLN A 183 -19.62 17.08 -19.68
C GLN A 183 -20.11 18.00 -18.56
N SER A 184 -19.29 18.19 -17.52
CA SER A 184 -19.64 19.02 -16.37
C SER A 184 -18.87 20.34 -16.30
N CYS A 185 -18.00 20.60 -17.28
CA CYS A 185 -17.08 21.74 -17.33
C CYS A 185 -16.45 22.08 -15.97
N ARG A 186 -15.96 21.08 -15.22
CA ARG A 186 -15.35 21.28 -13.89
C ARG A 186 -14.38 20.17 -13.52
N LYS A 187 -13.47 20.46 -12.59
CA LYS A 187 -12.61 19.46 -11.94
C LYS A 187 -13.47 18.58 -11.04
N ARG A 188 -13.34 17.26 -11.17
CA ARG A 188 -14.05 16.24 -10.37
C ARG A 188 -13.08 15.18 -9.90
N ALA A 189 -13.30 14.65 -8.71
CA ALA A 189 -12.59 13.48 -8.20
C ALA A 189 -13.41 12.21 -8.47
N PHE A 190 -12.81 11.23 -9.12
CA PHE A 190 -13.40 9.91 -9.39
C PHE A 190 -12.69 8.85 -8.55
N ARG A 191 -13.44 8.04 -7.81
CA ARG A 191 -12.84 6.92 -7.06
C ARG A 191 -12.34 5.84 -8.01
N LEU A 192 -11.14 5.30 -7.78
CA LEU A 192 -10.59 4.22 -8.59
C LEU A 192 -11.44 2.93 -8.54
N ASP A 193 -12.13 2.67 -7.43
CA ASP A 193 -13.01 1.50 -7.29
C ASP A 193 -14.36 1.62 -8.03
N GLY A 194 -14.78 2.84 -8.37
CA GLY A 194 -15.95 3.11 -9.19
C GLY A 194 -15.68 3.03 -10.69
N ILE A 195 -14.42 2.98 -11.11
CA ILE A 195 -14.04 2.87 -12.52
C ILE A 195 -14.15 1.41 -12.96
N LEU A 196 -15.04 1.16 -13.91
CA LEU A 196 -15.30 -0.16 -14.48
C LEU A 196 -14.40 -0.44 -15.68
N HIS A 197 -14.03 0.60 -16.44
CA HIS A 197 -13.17 0.49 -17.61
C HIS A 197 -12.43 1.80 -17.89
N VAL A 198 -11.21 1.69 -18.40
CA VAL A 198 -10.33 2.81 -18.78
C VAL A 198 -9.83 2.59 -20.20
N GLN A 199 -10.03 3.58 -21.06
CA GLN A 199 -9.48 3.60 -22.41
C GLN A 199 -8.74 4.93 -22.65
N VAL A 200 -7.42 4.85 -22.80
CA VAL A 200 -6.59 6.02 -23.14
C VAL A 200 -6.78 6.34 -24.62
N THR A 201 -7.12 7.58 -24.95
CA THR A 201 -7.31 8.01 -26.34
C THR A 201 -5.99 8.48 -26.96
N GLY A 202 -6.01 8.77 -28.26
CA GLY A 202 -4.87 9.40 -28.96
C GLY A 202 -4.83 10.92 -28.81
N GLU A 203 -5.86 11.52 -28.19
CA GLU A 203 -6.00 12.97 -28.03
C GLU A 203 -5.26 13.44 -26.78
N THR A 204 -4.64 14.61 -26.88
CA THR A 204 -3.91 15.24 -25.77
C THR A 204 -4.60 16.54 -25.34
N PHE A 205 -4.41 16.93 -24.10
CA PHE A 205 -4.92 18.20 -23.57
C PHE A 205 -3.77 19.07 -23.01
N ASP A 206 -3.99 20.37 -22.97
CA ASP A 206 -3.07 21.31 -22.33
C ASP A 206 -3.53 21.61 -20.89
N LEU A 207 -2.57 21.71 -19.97
CA LEU A 207 -2.82 22.07 -18.58
C LEU A 207 -3.13 23.56 -18.45
N ASP A 208 -2.53 24.40 -19.30
CA ASP A 208 -2.75 25.85 -19.26
C ASP A 208 -4.22 26.22 -19.58
N GLU A 209 -4.89 25.46 -20.44
CA GLU A 209 -6.33 25.63 -20.70
C GLU A 209 -7.20 25.30 -19.47
N ILE A 210 -6.73 24.35 -18.66
CA ILE A 210 -7.43 23.93 -17.44
C ILE A 210 -7.15 24.92 -16.32
N ASP A 211 -5.95 25.48 -16.17
CA ASP A 211 -5.64 26.41 -15.07
C ASP A 211 -6.04 27.87 -15.35
N ARG A 212 -6.21 28.27 -16.62
CA ARG A 212 -6.66 29.64 -16.99
C ARG A 212 -8.12 29.94 -16.72
N THR A 213 -8.91 28.92 -16.45
CA THR A 213 -10.33 29.11 -16.15
C THR A 213 -10.50 28.89 -14.65
N ASP A 214 -11.19 29.80 -13.98
CA ASP A 214 -11.56 29.67 -12.56
C ASP A 214 -12.56 28.51 -12.38
N TRP A 215 -12.08 27.27 -12.57
CA TRP A 215 -12.88 26.08 -12.31
C TRP A 215 -12.88 25.84 -10.82
N GLU A 216 -14.07 25.81 -10.21
CA GLU A 216 -14.20 25.33 -8.85
C GLU A 216 -13.72 23.88 -8.75
N ASP A 217 -12.78 23.62 -7.86
CA ASP A 217 -12.47 22.27 -7.44
C ASP A 217 -13.74 21.68 -6.82
N ALA A 218 -14.38 20.73 -7.50
CA ALA A 218 -15.49 20.03 -6.88
C ALA A 218 -14.94 19.34 -5.62
N PRO A 219 -15.59 19.52 -4.46
CA PRO A 219 -15.16 18.84 -3.25
C PRO A 219 -15.10 17.35 -3.54
N ILE A 220 -14.00 16.71 -3.12
CA ILE A 220 -13.86 15.25 -3.22
C ILE A 220 -15.14 14.66 -2.65
N PRO A 221 -15.88 13.81 -3.40
CA PRO A 221 -17.15 13.29 -2.93
C PRO A 221 -16.94 12.60 -1.57
N GLN A 222 -17.32 13.31 -0.50
CA GLN A 222 -17.34 12.77 0.85
C GLN A 222 -18.53 11.82 0.90
N ARG A 223 -18.27 10.56 0.57
CA ARG A 223 -19.29 9.54 0.79
C ARG A 223 -19.52 9.51 2.28
N LYS A 224 -20.76 9.79 2.72
CA LYS A 224 -21.13 9.55 4.11
C LYS A 224 -20.79 8.10 4.43
N PRO A 225 -20.12 7.82 5.57
CA PRO A 225 -19.82 6.45 5.94
C PRO A 225 -21.12 5.65 5.97
N TYR A 226 -21.04 4.38 5.57
CA TYR A 226 -22.08 3.45 5.94
C TYR A 226 -22.05 3.27 7.45
N LEU A 227 -23.23 3.18 8.04
CA LEU A 227 -23.40 2.96 9.47
C LEU A 227 -23.88 1.54 9.68
N ALA A 228 -23.05 0.73 10.33
CA ALA A 228 -23.44 -0.56 10.86
C ALA A 228 -23.84 -0.38 12.32
N ARG A 229 -24.86 -1.11 12.76
CA ARG A 229 -25.20 -1.19 14.19
C ARG A 229 -24.96 -2.61 14.65
N ILE A 230 -24.11 -2.73 15.65
CA ILE A 230 -23.71 -4.01 16.21
C ILE A 230 -24.00 -4.06 17.70
N GLU A 231 -24.30 -5.26 18.15
CA GLU A 231 -24.32 -5.65 19.55
C GLU A 231 -23.08 -6.50 19.82
N VAL A 232 -22.37 -6.20 20.89
CA VAL A 232 -21.16 -6.93 21.32
C VAL A 232 -21.38 -7.59 22.67
N GLY A 233 -20.59 -8.63 22.99
CA GLY A 233 -20.72 -9.35 24.26
C GLY A 233 -20.01 -8.65 25.44
N ALA A 234 -19.08 -7.75 25.14
CA ALA A 234 -18.31 -6.99 26.13
C ALA A 234 -18.15 -5.54 25.67
N PRO A 235 -18.05 -4.56 26.59
CA PRO A 235 -17.93 -3.15 26.23
C PRO A 235 -16.64 -2.90 25.45
N LEU A 236 -16.75 -2.16 24.35
CA LEU A 236 -15.60 -1.72 23.57
C LEU A 236 -14.96 -0.50 24.24
N HIS A 237 -13.63 -0.51 24.33
CA HIS A 237 -12.85 0.59 24.89
C HIS A 237 -12.23 1.45 23.78
N GLY A 238 -12.36 2.77 23.91
CA GLY A 238 -11.80 3.75 22.97
C GLY A 238 -12.82 4.25 21.93
N GLU A 239 -12.32 5.06 20.99
CA GLU A 239 -13.12 5.70 19.93
C GLU A 239 -13.21 4.85 18.65
N SER A 240 -12.57 3.68 18.63
CA SER A 240 -12.58 2.77 17.48
C SER A 240 -12.67 1.30 17.87
N TRP A 241 -13.28 0.50 17.00
CA TRP A 241 -13.33 -0.95 17.06
C TRP A 241 -12.47 -1.51 15.94
N HIS A 242 -11.27 -1.99 16.29
CA HIS A 242 -10.28 -2.50 15.33
C HIS A 242 -10.03 -1.53 14.14
N GLY A 243 -9.92 -0.24 14.43
CA GLY A 243 -9.67 0.81 13.43
C GLY A 243 -10.90 1.37 12.73
N TYR A 244 -12.10 0.85 13.01
CA TYR A 244 -13.35 1.47 12.58
C TYR A 244 -13.87 2.42 13.65
N PRO A 245 -14.17 3.69 13.33
CA PRO A 245 -14.76 4.62 14.30
C PRO A 245 -16.06 4.07 14.86
N ILE A 246 -16.21 4.15 16.19
CA ILE A 246 -17.43 3.69 16.87
C ILE A 246 -18.05 4.79 17.71
N ARG A 247 -19.37 4.76 17.78
CA ARG A 247 -20.16 5.59 18.69
C ARG A 247 -21.02 4.68 19.56
N SER A 248 -20.81 4.77 20.87
CA SER A 248 -21.68 4.08 21.83
C SER A 248 -23.08 4.67 21.76
N MET A 249 -24.09 3.80 21.70
CA MET A 249 -25.49 4.18 21.77
C MET A 249 -26.02 3.98 23.20
N HIS A 250 -26.25 2.72 23.60
CA HIS A 250 -26.70 2.32 24.93
C HIS A 250 -26.24 0.88 25.23
N ASP A 251 -25.91 0.56 26.48
CA ASP A 251 -25.38 -0.73 26.93
C ASP A 251 -24.17 -1.23 26.10
N LEU A 252 -24.40 -2.24 25.26
CA LEU A 252 -23.41 -2.94 24.42
C LEU A 252 -23.69 -2.73 22.93
N MET A 253 -24.41 -1.67 22.60
CA MET A 253 -24.78 -1.30 21.24
C MET A 253 -23.90 -0.19 20.70
N TYR A 254 -23.27 -0.45 19.56
CA TYR A 254 -22.36 0.48 18.90
C TYR A 254 -22.78 0.74 17.46
N GLU A 255 -22.68 2.00 17.05
CA GLU A 255 -22.73 2.40 15.65
C GLU A 255 -21.30 2.49 15.12
N VAL A 256 -21.02 1.76 14.02
CA VAL A 256 -19.70 1.62 13.43
C VAL A 256 -19.70 2.26 12.05
N GLU A 257 -18.77 3.18 11.83
CA GLU A 257 -18.58 3.85 10.56
C GLU A 257 -17.65 3.04 9.65
N PHE A 258 -18.07 2.78 8.41
CA PHE A 258 -17.24 2.09 7.43
C PHE A 258 -17.49 2.58 6.01
N TYR A 259 -16.48 2.49 5.16
CA TYR A 259 -16.51 3.00 3.78
C TYR A 259 -16.47 1.88 2.73
N ASP A 260 -15.70 0.82 3.01
CA ASP A 260 -15.54 -0.34 2.15
C ASP A 260 -16.33 -1.53 2.72
N PRO A 261 -17.45 -1.93 2.08
CA PRO A 261 -18.24 -3.07 2.53
C PRO A 261 -17.49 -4.41 2.53
N ASP A 262 -16.53 -4.60 1.64
CA ASP A 262 -15.81 -5.88 1.54
C ASP A 262 -14.76 -6.00 2.64
N CYS A 263 -14.03 -4.93 2.96
CA CYS A 263 -13.14 -4.87 4.12
C CYS A 263 -13.93 -5.02 5.43
N PHE A 264 -15.06 -4.32 5.54
CA PHE A 264 -15.89 -4.43 6.75
C PHE A 264 -16.51 -5.82 6.91
N MET A 265 -16.90 -6.49 5.82
CA MET A 265 -17.33 -7.90 5.88
C MET A 265 -16.22 -8.83 6.37
N GLN A 266 -14.97 -8.64 5.92
CA GLN A 266 -13.85 -9.43 6.42
C GLN A 266 -13.63 -9.20 7.92
N HIS A 267 -13.75 -7.95 8.35
CA HIS A 267 -13.69 -7.59 9.75
C HIS A 267 -14.76 -8.35 10.57
N LEU A 268 -16.02 -8.31 10.14
CA LEU A 268 -17.12 -9.03 10.78
C LEU A 268 -16.92 -10.56 10.83
N LEU A 269 -16.14 -11.15 9.93
CA LEU A 269 -15.85 -12.60 9.99
C LEU A 269 -14.79 -12.96 11.04
N THR A 270 -14.08 -11.98 11.59
CA THR A 270 -12.93 -12.19 12.48
C THR A 270 -13.07 -11.55 13.85
N ALA A 271 -13.92 -10.53 13.97
CA ALA A 271 -14.16 -9.80 15.20
C ALA A 271 -15.23 -10.49 16.06
N GLU A 272 -15.17 -10.26 17.36
CA GLU A 272 -16.17 -10.75 18.31
C GLU A 272 -17.35 -9.78 18.39
N TRP A 273 -18.53 -10.25 18.01
CA TRP A 273 -19.80 -9.52 18.10
C TRP A 273 -20.94 -10.53 18.20
N GLU A 274 -22.04 -10.10 18.82
CA GLU A 274 -23.21 -10.95 19.08
C GLU A 274 -24.22 -10.83 17.93
N ARG A 275 -24.57 -9.59 17.56
CA ARG A 275 -25.62 -9.35 16.56
C ARG A 275 -25.30 -8.14 15.68
N LEU A 276 -25.45 -8.32 14.37
CA LEU A 276 -25.45 -7.23 13.40
C LEU A 276 -26.91 -6.78 13.19
N LEU A 277 -27.31 -5.64 13.73
CA LEU A 277 -28.68 -5.12 13.67
C LEU A 277 -29.01 -4.37 12.37
N SER A 278 -28.04 -3.67 11.79
CA SER A 278 -28.19 -2.95 10.53
C SER A 278 -26.85 -2.73 9.84
N PRO A 279 -26.82 -2.48 8.51
CA PRO A 279 -27.95 -2.43 7.59
C PRO A 279 -28.34 -3.82 7.03
N LYS A 280 -29.60 -3.98 6.60
CA LYS A 280 -30.14 -5.26 6.08
C LYS A 280 -29.37 -5.83 4.89
N TRP A 281 -28.89 -4.96 3.99
CA TRP A 281 -28.10 -5.38 2.84
C TRP A 281 -26.77 -6.01 3.26
N LEU A 282 -26.16 -5.53 4.35
CA LEU A 282 -24.90 -6.07 4.87
C LEU A 282 -25.12 -7.44 5.50
N GLN A 283 -26.19 -7.60 6.27
CA GLN A 283 -26.60 -8.90 6.82
C GLN A 283 -26.82 -9.94 5.71
N ALA A 284 -27.52 -9.54 4.64
CA ALA A 284 -27.77 -10.44 3.50
C ALA A 284 -26.46 -10.86 2.82
N LYS A 285 -25.54 -9.90 2.59
CA LYS A 285 -24.22 -10.16 1.98
C LYS A 285 -23.36 -11.09 2.85
N LEU A 286 -23.37 -10.87 4.16
CA LEU A 286 -22.65 -11.71 5.11
C LEU A 286 -23.22 -13.14 5.16
N ARG A 287 -24.56 -13.28 5.20
CA ARG A 287 -25.24 -14.58 5.20
C ARG A 287 -24.92 -15.39 3.94
N ASP A 288 -25.00 -14.77 2.78
CA ASP A 288 -24.66 -15.40 1.50
C ASP A 288 -23.19 -15.88 1.48
N ARG A 289 -22.27 -15.06 2.00
CA ARG A 289 -20.85 -15.44 2.08
C ARG A 289 -20.60 -16.60 3.03
N CYS A 290 -21.19 -16.59 4.23
CA CYS A 290 -21.09 -17.69 5.19
C CYS A 290 -21.71 -18.98 4.62
N GLY A 291 -22.87 -18.89 3.95
CA GLY A 291 -23.52 -20.03 3.30
C GLY A 291 -22.64 -20.67 2.23
N ARG A 292 -21.99 -19.87 1.37
CA ARG A 292 -21.02 -20.37 0.37
C ARG A 292 -19.81 -21.04 1.00
N ILE A 293 -19.32 -20.55 2.14
CA ILE A 293 -18.20 -21.16 2.87
C ILE A 293 -18.63 -22.50 3.47
N ALA A 294 -19.79 -22.56 4.13
CA ALA A 294 -20.34 -23.77 4.70
C ALA A 294 -20.55 -24.87 3.65
N ALA A 295 -21.18 -24.54 2.52
CA ALA A 295 -21.40 -25.49 1.42
C ALA A 295 -20.10 -26.11 0.88
N ARG A 296 -19.02 -25.32 0.77
CA ARG A 296 -17.71 -25.82 0.33
C ARG A 296 -17.04 -26.76 1.32
N LEU A 297 -17.34 -26.63 2.62
CA LEU A 297 -16.84 -27.54 3.64
C LEU A 297 -17.57 -28.89 3.59
N GLU A 298 -18.84 -28.87 3.21
CA GLU A 298 -19.66 -30.08 3.06
C GLU A 298 -19.33 -30.87 1.77
N GLU A 299 -18.98 -30.19 0.67
CA GLU A 299 -18.67 -30.85 -0.61
C GLU A 299 -17.37 -31.67 -0.63
N LYS A 300 -16.44 -31.46 0.32
CA LYS A 300 -15.19 -32.25 0.41
C LYS A 300 -15.30 -33.50 1.29
N GLY A 301 -16.50 -33.84 1.74
CA GLY A 301 -16.77 -35.00 2.60
C GLY A 301 -17.32 -36.26 1.91
N ARG A 302 -17.18 -36.40 0.58
CA ARG A 302 -17.57 -37.62 -0.16
C ARG A 302 -16.40 -38.23 -0.91
#